data_AF-A0A0C3LKQ6-F1
#
_entry.id   AF-A0A0C3LKQ6-F1
#
_cell.length_a   1.000
_cell.length_b   1.000
_cell.length_c   1.000
_cell.angle_alpha   90.00
_cell.angle_beta   90.00
_cell.angle_gamma   90.00
#
_symmetry.space_group_name_H-M   'P 1'
#
loop_
_entity.id
_entity.type
_entity.pdbx_description
1 polymer ?
#
loop_
_entity_poly.entity_id
_entity_poly.type
_entity_poly.pdbx_seq_one_letter_code
_entity_poly.pdbx_strand_id
1 'polypeptide(L)'
;MQSPTIPVLRRGEACVECRRRKLRCDGAKPNCTICLKADRKCRYEKILARPVYLVLQERLAALERRYQRLTSASPRTAILRTTMPTIQIDTPTPVQDMTGQWWEPEDLSPAIRDYLVNIFMLHRPSIHFCFHEPTFRARLASPDEAERPHRALLESIYLFACYFSSRFPDNQSLVHHEEHFLRRARQALMESLSYSDRLMDFLRGSVLLTQYLYMRGRFLEGYHVHCGAARFALSCGLHRLTSFIFNSPVYTNSNPSNIVLLQPPANGIELGERISTFWMIYMCDKLSSVVAGFVCALPSESDAVDSVETVFPRMMDEYELVSLLPRIALIVH
;
A
#
# COMPACT_ATOMS: atom_id res chain seq x y z
N MET A 1 39.26 -31.79 -46.70
CA MET A 1 39.30 -30.31 -46.81
C MET A 1 38.10 -29.73 -46.07
N GLN A 2 38.32 -29.15 -44.90
CA GLN A 2 37.24 -28.62 -44.05
C GLN A 2 36.74 -27.27 -44.61
N SER A 3 35.43 -27.14 -44.80
CA SER A 3 34.79 -25.88 -45.20
C SER A 3 34.90 -24.85 -44.08
N PRO A 4 35.31 -23.59 -44.34
CA PRO A 4 35.46 -22.60 -43.28
C PRO A 4 34.09 -22.23 -42.70
N THR A 5 33.91 -22.45 -41.40
CA THR A 5 32.75 -21.99 -40.62
C THR A 5 32.71 -20.47 -40.62
N ILE A 6 31.74 -19.89 -41.31
CA ILE A 6 31.56 -18.43 -41.37
C ILE A 6 30.94 -17.98 -40.03
N PRO A 7 31.61 -17.09 -39.26
CA PRO A 7 31.04 -16.56 -38.03
C PRO A 7 29.79 -15.72 -38.32
N VAL A 8 28.78 -15.83 -37.46
CA VAL A 8 27.55 -15.02 -37.56
C VAL A 8 27.87 -13.58 -37.16
N LEU A 9 27.92 -12.68 -38.13
CA LEU A 9 28.16 -11.25 -37.92
C LEU A 9 26.92 -10.56 -37.33
N ARG A 10 27.12 -9.58 -36.43
CA ARG A 10 26.01 -8.77 -35.90
C ARG A 10 25.47 -7.84 -36.99
N ARG A 11 24.22 -7.38 -36.81
CA ARG A 11 23.53 -6.52 -37.77
C ARG A 11 24.35 -5.23 -37.99
N GLY A 12 24.83 -5.03 -39.21
CA GLY A 12 25.63 -3.86 -39.60
C GLY A 12 27.14 -4.07 -39.72
N GLU A 13 27.66 -5.26 -39.38
CA GLU A 13 29.12 -5.54 -39.40
C GLU A 13 29.66 -6.06 -40.73
N ALA A 14 28.78 -6.47 -41.65
CA ALA A 14 29.18 -6.85 -43.01
C ALA A 14 29.72 -5.64 -43.80
N CYS A 15 30.72 -5.86 -44.65
CA CYS A 15 31.25 -4.81 -45.51
C CYS A 15 30.16 -4.23 -46.44
N VAL A 16 30.33 -2.97 -46.85
CA VAL A 16 29.36 -2.24 -47.68
C VAL A 16 29.05 -3.01 -48.96
N GLU A 17 30.06 -3.65 -49.54
CA GLU A 17 29.94 -4.26 -50.86
C GLU A 17 29.23 -5.62 -50.84
N CYS A 18 29.46 -6.43 -49.80
CA CYS A 18 28.69 -7.65 -49.58
C CYS A 18 27.24 -7.32 -49.17
N ARG A 19 27.01 -6.23 -48.42
CA ARG A 19 25.65 -5.75 -48.12
C ARG A 19 24.91 -5.34 -49.40
N ARG A 20 25.53 -4.51 -50.25
CA ARG A 20 24.96 -4.05 -51.52
C ARG A 20 24.57 -5.20 -52.43
N ARG A 21 25.40 -6.25 -52.47
CA ARG A 21 25.22 -7.44 -53.32
C ARG A 21 24.41 -8.56 -52.66
N LYS A 22 23.96 -8.38 -51.41
CA LYS A 22 23.28 -9.40 -50.60
C LYS A 22 24.05 -10.73 -50.50
N LEU A 23 25.38 -10.64 -50.42
CA LEU A 23 26.28 -11.79 -50.27
C LEU A 23 26.66 -11.98 -48.79
N ARG A 24 26.89 -13.24 -48.38
CA ARG A 24 27.30 -13.57 -47.00
C ARG A 24 28.75 -13.15 -46.75
N CYS A 25 28.94 -12.03 -46.07
CA CYS A 25 30.27 -11.54 -45.67
C CYS A 25 30.84 -12.37 -44.52
N ASP A 26 32.13 -12.70 -44.59
CA ASP A 26 32.90 -13.38 -43.55
C ASP A 26 33.52 -12.41 -42.53
N GLY A 27 33.48 -11.10 -42.79
CA GLY A 27 33.93 -10.08 -41.83
C GLY A 27 35.45 -9.96 -41.66
N ALA A 28 36.25 -10.70 -42.45
CA ALA A 28 37.70 -10.60 -42.42
C ALA A 28 38.18 -9.18 -42.78
N LYS A 29 39.22 -8.71 -42.09
CA LYS A 29 39.83 -7.39 -42.26
C LYS A 29 41.29 -7.56 -42.70
N PRO A 30 41.81 -6.73 -43.62
CA PRO A 30 41.20 -5.52 -44.18
C PRO A 30 40.13 -5.77 -45.26
N ASN A 31 40.21 -6.91 -45.97
CA ASN A 31 39.26 -7.28 -47.02
C ASN A 31 38.59 -8.61 -46.68
N CYS A 32 37.27 -8.69 -46.88
CA CYS A 32 36.53 -9.94 -46.73
C CYS A 32 36.87 -10.90 -47.89
N THR A 33 36.80 -12.22 -47.68
CA THR A 33 37.24 -13.24 -48.65
C THR A 33 36.52 -13.10 -50.00
N ILE A 34 35.24 -12.71 -49.98
CA ILE A 34 34.43 -12.51 -51.19
C ILE A 34 34.92 -11.29 -51.99
N CYS A 35 35.19 -10.17 -51.32
CA CYS A 35 35.69 -8.97 -52.00
C CYS A 35 37.11 -9.16 -52.51
N LEU A 36 37.93 -9.93 -51.79
CA LEU A 36 39.30 -10.26 -52.22
C LEU A 36 39.28 -11.11 -53.50
N LYS A 37 38.46 -12.16 -53.56
CA LYS A 37 38.33 -13.01 -54.75
C LYS A 37 37.70 -12.29 -55.94
N ALA A 38 36.81 -11.33 -55.68
CA ALA A 38 36.15 -10.55 -56.72
C ALA A 38 36.96 -9.33 -57.19
N ASP A 39 38.18 -9.13 -56.65
CA ASP A 39 39.05 -7.97 -56.85
C ASP A 39 38.30 -6.63 -56.72
N ARG A 40 37.59 -6.47 -55.59
CA ARG A 40 36.79 -5.26 -55.30
C ARG A 40 37.28 -4.55 -54.06
N LYS A 41 37.15 -3.22 -54.08
CA LYS A 41 37.47 -2.35 -52.95
C LYS A 41 36.52 -2.61 -51.77
N CYS A 42 36.96 -3.42 -50.82
CA CYS A 42 36.22 -3.73 -49.60
C CYS A 42 36.24 -2.53 -48.64
N ARG A 43 35.07 -2.07 -48.21
CA ARG A 43 34.94 -0.97 -47.24
C ARG A 43 34.01 -1.38 -46.10
N TYR A 44 34.45 -1.13 -44.87
CA TYR A 44 33.63 -1.23 -43.67
C TYR A 44 33.29 0.18 -43.21
N GLU A 45 32.01 0.54 -43.24
CA GLU A 45 31.52 1.79 -42.67
C GLU A 45 31.09 1.55 -41.22
N LYS A 46 31.57 2.39 -40.30
CA LYS A 46 31.02 2.44 -38.95
C LYS A 46 29.64 3.06 -39.05
N ILE A 47 28.60 2.27 -38.84
CA ILE A 47 27.24 2.80 -38.65
C ILE A 47 27.28 3.53 -37.31
N LEU A 48 27.43 4.85 -37.34
CA LEU A 48 27.19 5.69 -36.17
C LEU A 48 25.68 5.68 -35.94
N ALA A 49 25.21 4.71 -35.14
CA ALA A 49 23.83 4.72 -34.68
C ALA A 49 23.58 6.06 -34.00
N ARG A 50 22.44 6.69 -34.31
CA ARG A 50 22.02 7.92 -33.64
C ARG A 50 22.10 7.67 -32.13
N PRO A 51 22.90 8.43 -31.38
CA PRO A 51 23.11 8.12 -29.99
C PRO A 51 21.79 8.23 -29.23
N VAL A 52 21.52 7.23 -28.39
CA VAL A 52 20.23 7.02 -27.72
C VAL A 52 19.78 8.29 -26.97
N TYR A 53 20.71 9.09 -26.45
CA TYR A 53 20.40 10.34 -25.76
C TYR A 53 19.64 11.34 -26.64
N LEU A 54 19.91 11.42 -27.94
CA LEU A 54 19.20 12.32 -28.85
C LEU A 54 17.74 11.89 -29.06
N VAL A 55 17.50 10.58 -29.14
CA VAL A 55 16.14 10.02 -29.22
C VAL A 55 15.37 10.25 -27.92
N LEU A 56 16.06 10.13 -26.78
CA LEU A 56 15.50 10.42 -25.47
C LEU A 56 15.11 11.89 -25.32
N GLN A 57 15.98 12.82 -25.75
CA GLN A 57 15.72 14.26 -25.70
C GLN A 57 14.53 14.67 -26.57
N GLU A 58 14.38 14.08 -27.77
CA GLU A 58 13.20 14.32 -28.61
C GLU A 58 11.90 13.82 -27.95
N ARG A 59 11.95 12.67 -27.28
CA ARG A 59 10.80 12.14 -26.53
C ARG A 59 10.45 13.01 -25.34
N LEU A 60 11.44 13.50 -24.59
CA LEU A 60 11.23 14.44 -23.49
C LEU A 60 10.56 15.73 -23.99
N ALA A 61 11.10 16.35 -25.03
CA ALA A 61 10.52 17.56 -25.60
C ALA A 61 9.11 17.35 -26.19
N ALA A 62 8.79 16.16 -26.66
CA ALA A 62 7.44 15.80 -27.11
C ALA A 62 6.48 15.61 -25.93
N LEU A 63 6.93 14.94 -24.86
CA LEU A 63 6.15 14.74 -23.63
C LEU A 63 5.88 16.06 -22.92
N GLU A 64 6.87 16.94 -22.79
CA GLU A 64 6.71 18.26 -22.19
C GLU A 64 5.69 19.11 -22.95
N ARG A 65 5.75 19.12 -24.29
CA ARG A 65 4.73 19.80 -25.12
C ARG A 65 3.34 19.19 -24.99
N ARG A 66 3.23 17.89 -24.74
CA ARG A 66 1.94 17.24 -24.49
C ARG A 66 1.42 17.60 -23.10
N TYR A 67 2.28 17.63 -22.09
CA TYR A 67 1.96 18.09 -20.75
C TYR A 67 1.46 19.54 -20.75
N GLN A 68 2.21 20.46 -21.37
CA GLN A 68 1.82 21.87 -21.48
C GLN A 68 0.47 22.06 -22.21
N ARG A 69 0.18 21.27 -23.23
CA ARG A 69 -1.13 21.30 -23.91
C ARG A 69 -2.26 20.77 -23.02
N LEU A 70 -2.02 19.70 -22.28
CA LEU A 70 -3.00 19.14 -21.35
C LEU A 70 -3.24 20.05 -20.14
N THR A 71 -2.23 20.77 -19.66
CA THR A 71 -2.36 21.73 -18.56
C THR A 71 -3.01 23.05 -19.01
N SER A 72 -2.74 23.52 -20.24
CA SER A 72 -3.37 24.73 -20.78
C SER A 72 -4.80 24.52 -21.30
N ALA A 73 -5.13 23.32 -21.81
CA ALA A 73 -6.48 23.00 -22.29
C ALA A 73 -7.43 22.47 -21.18
N SER A 74 -6.95 22.29 -19.96
CA SER A 74 -7.74 21.82 -18.83
C SER A 74 -8.11 22.98 -17.91
N PRO A 75 -9.39 23.37 -17.79
CA PRO A 75 -9.83 24.31 -16.75
C PRO A 75 -9.83 23.69 -15.34
N ARG A 76 -9.00 22.67 -15.08
CA ARG A 76 -8.94 22.00 -13.76
C ARG A 76 -8.16 22.75 -12.70
N THR A 77 -7.53 23.88 -13.02
CA THR A 77 -6.90 24.76 -12.02
C THR A 77 -7.85 25.81 -11.43
N ALA A 78 -9.10 25.92 -11.92
CA ALA A 78 -10.12 26.75 -11.28
C ALA A 78 -10.87 26.05 -10.13
N ILE A 79 -10.78 24.72 -9.99
CA ILE A 79 -11.50 23.97 -8.94
C ILE A 79 -10.81 24.10 -7.56
N LEU A 80 -9.54 24.50 -7.51
CA LEU A 80 -8.80 24.70 -6.25
C LEU A 80 -8.90 26.12 -5.66
N ARG A 81 -9.77 26.98 -6.22
CA ARG A 81 -10.20 28.24 -5.59
C ARG A 81 -11.70 28.28 -5.34
N THR A 82 -12.34 27.11 -5.26
CA THR A 82 -13.52 27.01 -4.41
C THR A 82 -13.02 27.35 -3.01
N THR A 83 -13.47 28.47 -2.44
CA THR A 83 -13.48 28.62 -0.98
C THR A 83 -13.93 27.28 -0.46
N MET A 84 -13.05 26.54 0.24
CA MET A 84 -13.47 25.30 0.87
C MET A 84 -14.77 25.65 1.57
N PRO A 85 -15.90 25.01 1.23
CA PRO A 85 -17.06 25.16 2.09
C PRO A 85 -16.51 24.81 3.47
N THR A 86 -16.61 25.75 4.40
CA THR A 86 -16.45 25.43 5.81
C THR A 86 -17.54 24.41 6.04
N ILE A 87 -17.24 23.13 5.81
CA ILE A 87 -18.08 22.03 6.23
C ILE A 87 -18.15 22.26 7.72
N GLN A 88 -19.31 22.72 8.18
CA GLN A 88 -19.62 22.64 9.59
C GLN A 88 -19.64 21.14 9.87
N ILE A 89 -18.49 20.66 10.34
CA ILE A 89 -18.36 19.31 10.84
C ILE A 89 -19.28 19.30 12.05
N ASP A 90 -20.41 18.61 11.96
CA ASP A 90 -21.31 18.40 13.10
C ASP A 90 -20.51 17.70 14.19
N THR A 91 -19.97 18.49 15.11
CA THR A 91 -19.13 17.99 16.19
C THR A 91 -19.98 17.11 17.09
N PRO A 92 -19.56 15.87 17.41
CA PRO A 92 -20.27 15.05 18.37
C PRO A 92 -20.50 15.84 19.67
N THR A 93 -21.71 15.80 20.22
CA THR A 93 -22.01 16.49 21.48
C THR A 93 -21.31 15.80 22.64
N PRO A 94 -20.57 16.54 23.48
CA PRO A 94 -19.93 15.98 24.67
C PRO A 94 -20.94 15.29 25.60
N VAL A 95 -20.52 14.18 26.19
CA VAL A 95 -21.31 13.47 27.20
C VAL A 95 -21.23 14.22 28.53
N GLN A 96 -22.34 14.32 29.26
CA GLN A 96 -22.41 15.01 30.56
C GLN A 96 -21.45 14.42 31.61
N ASP A 97 -21.09 13.14 31.47
CA ASP A 97 -20.26 12.39 32.41
C ASP A 97 -18.74 12.59 32.21
N MET A 98 -18.29 13.47 31.31
CA MET A 98 -16.86 13.71 31.05
C MET A 98 -16.19 14.64 32.08
N THR A 99 -16.63 14.59 33.35
CA THR A 99 -16.04 15.34 34.46
C THR A 99 -15.20 14.42 35.36
N GLY A 100 -14.23 14.96 36.09
CA GLY A 100 -13.34 14.16 36.95
C GLY A 100 -12.39 13.25 36.16
N GLN A 101 -12.05 12.07 36.70
CA GLN A 101 -11.06 11.12 36.16
C GLN A 101 -11.67 10.06 35.23
N TRP A 102 -12.56 10.47 34.32
CA TRP A 102 -13.30 9.56 33.44
C TRP A 102 -12.42 8.71 32.51
N TRP A 103 -11.17 9.12 32.26
CA TRP A 103 -10.20 8.44 31.40
C TRP A 103 -9.40 7.34 32.12
N GLU A 104 -9.41 7.31 33.46
CA GLU A 104 -8.59 6.36 34.24
C GLU A 104 -9.07 4.91 34.20
N PRO A 105 -10.38 4.61 34.23
CA PRO A 105 -10.87 3.23 34.21
C PRO A 105 -10.30 2.43 33.04
N GLU A 106 -10.04 1.15 33.29
CA GLU A 106 -9.57 0.25 32.24
C GLU A 106 -10.60 0.11 31.12
N ASP A 107 -11.87 -0.04 31.48
CA ASP A 107 -12.99 0.00 30.56
C ASP A 107 -13.75 1.32 30.70
N LEU A 108 -13.85 2.06 29.59
CA LEU A 108 -14.63 3.30 29.54
C LEU A 108 -16.13 2.98 29.51
N SER A 109 -16.94 3.88 30.08
CA SER A 109 -18.39 3.75 29.99
C SER A 109 -18.85 3.74 28.51
N PRO A 110 -19.92 3.02 28.15
CA PRO A 110 -20.38 2.94 26.76
C PRO A 110 -20.61 4.32 26.13
N ALA A 111 -21.15 5.28 26.90
CA ALA A 111 -21.39 6.64 26.40
C ALA A 111 -20.08 7.37 26.02
N ILE A 112 -19.04 7.29 26.87
CA ILE A 112 -17.74 7.93 26.60
C ILE A 112 -17.03 7.22 25.45
N ARG A 113 -17.03 5.89 25.47
CA ARG A 113 -16.47 5.06 24.39
C ARG A 113 -17.08 5.44 23.05
N ASP A 114 -18.40 5.47 22.96
CA ASP A 114 -19.12 5.73 21.72
C ASP A 114 -18.89 7.17 21.26
N TYR A 115 -18.77 8.13 22.18
CA TYR A 115 -18.38 9.52 21.88
C TYR A 115 -16.98 9.59 21.23
N LEU A 116 -15.95 8.98 21.84
CA LEU A 116 -14.60 8.96 21.28
C LEU A 116 -14.54 8.25 19.93
N VAL A 117 -15.24 7.11 19.80
CA VAL A 117 -15.36 6.39 18.53
C VAL A 117 -16.00 7.27 17.47
N ASN A 118 -17.07 8.02 17.79
CA ASN A 118 -17.72 8.90 16.83
C ASN A 118 -16.81 10.05 16.37
N ILE A 119 -16.02 10.65 17.27
CA ILE A 119 -14.98 11.63 16.88
C ILE A 119 -14.01 11.00 15.90
N PHE A 120 -13.52 9.79 16.19
CA PHE A 120 -12.60 9.10 15.30
C PHE A 120 -13.24 8.78 13.94
N MET A 121 -14.46 8.25 13.91
CA MET A 121 -15.19 7.91 12.67
C MET A 121 -15.37 9.13 11.76
N LEU A 122 -15.61 10.31 12.34
CA LEU A 122 -15.75 11.56 11.61
C LEU A 122 -14.48 11.97 10.86
N HIS A 123 -13.31 11.63 11.42
CA HIS A 123 -12.02 12.06 10.89
C HIS A 123 -11.18 10.94 10.26
N ARG A 124 -11.56 9.66 10.40
CA ARG A 124 -10.82 8.50 9.84
C ARG A 124 -10.49 8.61 8.35
N PRO A 125 -11.32 9.22 7.46
CA PRO A 125 -10.97 9.33 6.04
C PRO A 125 -9.74 10.21 5.81
N SER A 126 -9.50 11.20 6.67
CA SER A 126 -8.36 12.13 6.56
C SER A 126 -7.00 11.45 6.78
N ILE A 127 -7.00 10.31 7.46
CA ILE A 127 -5.81 9.50 7.75
C ILE A 127 -5.78 8.19 6.94
N HIS A 128 -6.65 8.07 5.93
CA HIS A 128 -6.76 6.90 5.05
C HIS A 128 -6.95 5.58 5.82
N PHE A 129 -7.70 5.63 6.93
CA PHE A 129 -7.95 4.47 7.77
C PHE A 129 -9.32 3.85 7.47
N CYS A 130 -9.32 2.68 6.84
CA CYS A 130 -10.51 2.05 6.26
C CYS A 130 -10.78 0.67 6.87
N PHE A 131 -12.03 0.45 7.28
CA PHE A 131 -12.60 -0.83 7.73
C PHE A 131 -14.12 -0.76 7.63
N HIS A 132 -14.80 -1.91 7.78
CA HIS A 132 -16.25 -2.00 7.66
C HIS A 132 -16.92 -1.52 8.95
N GLU A 133 -17.50 -0.33 8.92
CA GLU A 133 -18.07 0.33 10.11
C GLU A 133 -19.22 -0.45 10.75
N PRO A 134 -20.20 -1.01 10.00
CA PRO A 134 -21.27 -1.82 10.59
C PRO A 134 -20.73 -3.03 11.37
N THR A 135 -19.75 -3.76 10.83
CA THR A 135 -19.12 -4.89 11.54
C THR A 135 -18.37 -4.42 12.79
N PHE A 136 -17.63 -3.31 12.69
CA PHE A 136 -16.95 -2.75 13.86
C PHE A 136 -17.93 -2.35 14.97
N ARG A 137 -19.04 -1.68 14.64
CA ARG A 137 -20.07 -1.28 15.60
C ARG A 137 -20.78 -2.50 16.22
N ALA A 138 -21.05 -3.53 15.41
CA ALA A 138 -21.60 -4.79 15.91
C ALA A 138 -20.65 -5.47 16.92
N ARG A 139 -19.34 -5.55 16.60
CA ARG A 139 -18.32 -6.05 17.53
C ARG A 139 -18.24 -5.21 18.81
N LEU A 140 -18.29 -3.88 18.70
CA LEU A 140 -18.22 -2.96 19.83
C LEU A 140 -19.40 -3.12 20.80
N ALA A 141 -20.58 -3.47 20.28
CA ALA A 141 -21.79 -3.72 21.04
C ALA A 141 -21.92 -5.17 21.53
N SER A 142 -21.02 -6.08 21.14
CA SER A 142 -21.15 -7.50 21.48
C SER A 142 -21.09 -7.71 23.00
N PRO A 143 -22.00 -8.53 23.57
CA PRO A 143 -21.92 -8.94 24.96
C PRO A 143 -20.71 -9.86 25.21
N ASP A 144 -20.24 -10.57 24.18
CA ASP A 144 -19.08 -11.45 24.26
C ASP A 144 -17.77 -10.65 24.14
N GLU A 145 -16.96 -10.70 25.20
CA GLU A 145 -15.66 -10.02 25.25
C GLU A 145 -14.67 -10.55 24.20
N ALA A 146 -14.77 -11.82 23.80
CA ALA A 146 -13.90 -12.40 22.77
C ALA A 146 -14.17 -11.82 21.38
N GLU A 147 -15.41 -11.40 21.10
CA GLU A 147 -15.80 -10.80 19.82
C GLU A 147 -15.49 -9.31 19.74
N ARG A 148 -15.43 -8.62 20.89
CA ARG A 148 -15.15 -7.18 20.96
C ARG A 148 -13.80 -6.83 20.29
N PRO A 149 -13.64 -5.59 19.80
CA PRO A 149 -12.34 -5.11 19.34
C PRO A 149 -11.31 -5.18 20.47
N HIS A 150 -10.12 -5.69 20.16
CA HIS A 150 -9.05 -5.72 21.14
C HIS A 150 -8.68 -4.31 21.60
N ARG A 151 -8.27 -4.19 22.86
CA ARG A 151 -7.86 -2.91 23.46
C ARG A 151 -6.78 -2.19 22.65
N ALA A 152 -5.85 -2.92 22.06
CA ALA A 152 -4.83 -2.37 21.16
C ALA A 152 -5.41 -1.43 20.08
N LEU A 153 -6.51 -1.83 19.46
CA LEU A 153 -7.21 -1.02 18.47
C LEU A 153 -8.01 0.11 19.14
N LEU A 154 -8.75 -0.18 20.20
CA LEU A 154 -9.59 0.80 20.89
C LEU A 154 -8.77 1.96 21.49
N GLU A 155 -7.68 1.67 22.20
CA GLU A 155 -6.81 2.69 22.80
C GLU A 155 -6.19 3.60 21.74
N SER A 156 -5.87 3.04 20.57
CA SER A 156 -5.34 3.79 19.43
C SER A 156 -6.43 4.66 18.76
N ILE A 157 -7.68 4.18 18.73
CA ILE A 157 -8.85 4.97 18.31
C ILE A 157 -9.10 6.12 19.29
N TYR A 158 -9.06 5.87 20.61
CA TYR A 158 -9.23 6.91 21.64
C TYR A 158 -8.12 7.96 21.59
N LEU A 159 -6.87 7.53 21.39
CA LEU A 159 -5.74 8.43 21.16
C LEU A 159 -5.98 9.37 19.99
N PHE A 160 -6.46 8.86 18.86
CA PHE A 160 -6.80 9.70 17.72
C PHE A 160 -8.00 10.59 17.96
N ALA A 161 -9.01 10.12 18.70
CA ALA A 161 -10.13 10.96 19.10
C ALA A 161 -9.65 12.18 19.90
N CYS A 162 -8.72 11.97 20.84
CA CYS A 162 -8.05 13.07 21.56
C CYS A 162 -7.28 13.99 20.62
N TYR A 163 -6.49 13.46 19.69
CA TYR A 163 -5.78 14.26 18.69
C TYR A 163 -6.75 15.08 17.80
N PHE A 164 -7.84 14.48 17.34
CA PHE A 164 -8.81 15.16 16.48
C PHE A 164 -9.62 16.22 17.20
N SER A 165 -9.87 16.05 18.51
CA SER A 165 -10.57 17.02 19.34
C SER A 165 -9.89 18.40 19.43
N SER A 166 -8.60 18.50 19.07
CA SER A 166 -7.89 19.78 18.90
C SER A 166 -8.54 20.73 17.88
N ARG A 167 -9.40 20.19 17.00
CA ARG A 167 -10.15 20.95 16.00
C ARG A 167 -11.48 21.50 16.52
N PHE A 168 -11.89 21.09 17.73
CA PHE A 168 -13.12 21.52 18.38
C PHE A 168 -12.86 22.73 19.29
N PRO A 169 -13.91 23.46 19.71
CA PRO A 169 -13.78 24.54 20.67
C PRO A 169 -13.09 24.10 21.97
N ASP A 170 -12.37 25.01 22.63
CA ASP A 170 -11.50 24.69 23.79
C ASP A 170 -12.19 23.90 24.91
N ASN A 171 -13.49 24.14 25.15
CA ASN A 171 -14.27 23.45 26.17
C ASN A 171 -14.61 21.98 25.84
N GLN A 172 -14.26 21.50 24.64
CA GLN A 172 -14.47 20.11 24.18
C GLN A 172 -13.16 19.41 23.79
N SER A 173 -12.03 20.11 23.94
CA SER A 173 -10.71 19.59 23.60
C SER A 173 -10.27 18.54 24.62
N LEU A 174 -9.84 17.39 24.11
CA LEU A 174 -9.36 16.22 24.85
C LEU A 174 -7.86 16.00 24.67
N VAL A 175 -7.15 16.98 24.10
CA VAL A 175 -5.71 16.93 23.78
C VAL A 175 -4.85 16.58 24.99
N HIS A 176 -5.27 17.00 26.20
CA HIS A 176 -4.56 16.71 27.44
C HIS A 176 -4.54 15.22 27.80
N HIS A 177 -5.42 14.40 27.21
CA HIS A 177 -5.47 12.95 27.46
C HIS A 177 -4.65 12.13 26.45
N GLU A 178 -4.03 12.77 25.43
CA GLU A 178 -3.26 12.06 24.41
C GLU A 178 -2.12 11.22 25.02
N GLU A 179 -1.34 11.75 25.97
CA GLU A 179 -0.23 11.00 26.56
C GLU A 179 -0.73 9.81 27.42
N HIS A 180 -1.94 9.89 27.97
CA HIS A 180 -2.55 8.79 28.69
C HIS A 180 -2.91 7.65 27.73
N PHE A 181 -3.69 7.93 26.69
CA PHE A 181 -4.10 6.93 25.70
C PHE A 181 -2.92 6.41 24.87
N LEU A 182 -1.88 7.22 24.66
CA LEU A 182 -0.65 6.77 24.01
C LEU A 182 0.06 5.68 24.81
N ARG A 183 0.18 5.84 26.14
CA ARG A 183 0.78 4.82 27.01
C ARG A 183 -0.04 3.54 26.99
N ARG A 184 -1.37 3.65 27.09
CA ARG A 184 -2.28 2.50 27.05
C ARG A 184 -2.26 1.76 25.71
N ALA A 185 -2.23 2.48 24.59
CA ALA A 185 -2.14 1.88 23.26
C ALA A 185 -0.86 1.04 23.08
N ARG A 186 0.28 1.55 23.56
CA ARG A 186 1.56 0.81 23.53
C ARG A 186 1.51 -0.47 24.34
N GLN A 187 1.00 -0.38 25.57
CA GLN A 187 0.86 -1.54 26.45
C GLN A 187 -0.08 -2.58 25.83
N ALA A 188 -1.27 -2.16 25.38
CA ALA A 188 -2.26 -3.07 24.80
C ALA A 188 -1.77 -3.73 23.49
N LEU A 189 -0.95 -3.04 22.68
CA LEU A 189 -0.30 -3.65 21.51
C LEU A 189 0.69 -4.75 21.91
N MET A 190 1.49 -4.52 22.93
CA MET A 190 2.43 -5.52 23.45
C MET A 190 1.69 -6.73 24.06
N GLU A 191 0.60 -6.50 24.78
CA GLU A 191 -0.26 -7.54 25.34
C GLU A 191 -0.89 -8.40 24.24
N SER A 192 -1.47 -7.79 23.21
CA SER A 192 -2.05 -8.51 22.06
C SER A 192 -1.05 -9.46 21.42
N LEU A 193 0.19 -9.01 21.22
CA LEU A 193 1.25 -9.84 20.63
C LEU A 193 1.69 -10.96 21.59
N SER A 194 1.77 -10.68 22.89
CA SER A 194 2.20 -11.66 23.91
C SER A 194 1.24 -12.85 24.02
N TYR A 195 -0.06 -12.59 23.87
CA TYR A 195 -1.11 -13.61 23.94
C TYR A 195 -1.60 -14.09 22.57
N SER A 196 -1.08 -13.54 21.46
CA SER A 196 -1.59 -13.78 20.11
C SER A 196 -3.11 -13.52 19.99
N ASP A 197 -3.61 -12.52 20.70
CA ASP A 197 -5.03 -12.19 20.78
C ASP A 197 -5.42 -11.15 19.71
N ARG A 198 -6.35 -11.51 18.81
CA ARG A 198 -6.93 -10.63 17.78
C ARG A 198 -5.87 -9.86 16.99
N LEU A 199 -4.94 -10.59 16.38
CA LEU A 199 -3.80 -10.04 15.64
C LEU A 199 -4.16 -9.04 14.51
N MET A 200 -5.37 -9.11 13.96
CA MET A 200 -5.87 -8.09 13.01
C MET A 200 -6.09 -6.72 13.68
N ASP A 201 -6.57 -6.70 14.92
CA ASP A 201 -6.72 -5.48 15.71
C ASP A 201 -5.35 -4.95 16.15
N PHE A 202 -4.37 -5.82 16.44
CA PHE A 202 -2.96 -5.44 16.64
C PHE A 202 -2.38 -4.70 15.43
N LEU A 203 -2.54 -5.26 14.22
CA LEU A 203 -2.02 -4.65 12.99
C LEU A 203 -2.64 -3.26 12.75
N ARG A 204 -3.96 -3.16 12.90
CA ARG A 204 -4.70 -1.90 12.73
C ARG A 204 -4.34 -0.86 13.79
N GLY A 205 -4.25 -1.27 15.06
CA GLY A 205 -3.80 -0.43 16.15
C GLY A 205 -2.36 0.06 15.96
N SER A 206 -1.46 -0.81 15.47
CA SER A 206 -0.07 -0.45 15.17
C SER A 206 0.02 0.63 14.09
N VAL A 207 -0.76 0.51 13.01
CA VAL A 207 -0.80 1.53 11.95
C VAL A 207 -1.31 2.86 12.50
N LEU A 208 -2.37 2.86 13.30
CA LEU A 208 -2.86 4.08 13.94
C LEU A 208 -1.78 4.70 14.83
N LEU A 209 -1.17 3.91 15.72
CA LEU A 209 -0.12 4.40 16.60
C LEU A 209 1.06 5.01 15.81
N THR A 210 1.51 4.34 14.74
CA THR A 210 2.54 4.88 13.84
C THR A 210 2.11 6.22 13.23
N GLN A 211 0.91 6.31 12.67
CA GLN A 211 0.41 7.54 12.05
C GLN A 211 0.33 8.69 13.06
N TYR A 212 -0.18 8.42 14.28
CA TYR A 212 -0.21 9.41 15.35
C TYR A 212 1.19 9.92 15.69
N LEU A 213 2.16 9.00 15.87
CA LEU A 213 3.53 9.36 16.20
C LEU A 213 4.17 10.21 15.10
N TYR A 214 3.92 9.91 13.83
CA TYR A 214 4.38 10.74 12.72
C TYR A 214 3.72 12.12 12.70
N MET A 215 2.42 12.21 12.92
CA MET A 215 1.71 13.49 13.00
C MET A 215 2.18 14.38 14.16
N ARG A 216 2.67 13.77 15.25
CA ARG A 216 3.32 14.46 16.38
C ARG A 216 4.83 14.65 16.21
N GLY A 217 5.40 14.30 15.06
CA GLY A 217 6.84 14.44 14.76
C GLY A 217 7.76 13.45 15.48
N ARG A 218 7.21 12.43 16.16
CA ARG A 218 7.95 11.37 16.86
C ARG A 218 8.35 10.25 15.89
N PHE A 219 9.10 10.63 14.84
CA PHE A 219 9.39 9.76 13.70
C PHE A 219 10.13 8.48 14.06
N LEU A 220 11.12 8.53 14.96
CA LEU A 220 11.90 7.34 15.36
C LEU A 220 11.02 6.29 16.05
N GLU A 221 10.15 6.74 16.96
CA GLU A 221 9.23 5.85 17.67
C GLU A 221 8.20 5.27 16.72
N GLY A 222 7.61 6.10 15.85
CA GLY A 222 6.65 5.66 14.85
C GLY A 222 7.26 4.64 13.88
N TYR A 223 8.50 4.85 13.47
CA TYR A 223 9.24 3.95 12.59
C TYR A 223 9.53 2.60 13.25
N HIS A 224 9.95 2.59 14.52
CA HIS A 224 10.16 1.33 15.23
C HIS A 224 8.86 0.51 15.31
N VAL A 225 7.74 1.13 15.71
CA VAL A 225 6.44 0.44 15.78
C VAL A 225 6.04 -0.07 14.39
N HIS A 226 6.23 0.76 13.36
CA HIS A 226 5.86 0.44 12.00
C HIS A 226 6.61 -0.79 11.45
N CYS A 227 7.93 -0.83 11.59
CA CYS A 227 8.75 -1.92 11.06
C CYS A 227 8.33 -3.29 11.60
N GLY A 228 8.01 -3.36 12.89
CA GLY A 228 7.50 -4.59 13.51
C GLY A 228 6.16 -5.01 12.90
N ALA A 229 5.20 -4.09 12.84
CA ALA A 229 3.87 -4.36 12.31
C ALA A 229 3.88 -4.71 10.81
N ALA A 230 4.68 -4.00 10.01
CA ALA A 230 4.81 -4.23 8.58
C ALA A 230 5.36 -5.61 8.26
N ARG A 231 6.45 -6.01 8.92
CA ARG A 231 7.02 -7.36 8.76
C ARG A 231 6.07 -8.43 9.29
N PHE A 232 5.39 -8.17 10.40
CA PHE A 232 4.41 -9.10 10.94
C PHE A 232 3.21 -9.32 10.01
N ALA A 233 2.78 -8.29 9.27
CA ALA A 233 1.74 -8.43 8.24
C ALA A 233 2.16 -9.38 7.10
N LEU A 234 3.45 -9.45 6.77
CA LEU A 234 3.97 -10.44 5.82
C LEU A 234 3.85 -11.85 6.40
N SER A 235 4.24 -12.06 7.66
CA SER A 235 4.09 -13.34 8.35
C SER A 235 2.63 -13.78 8.47
N CYS A 236 1.70 -12.83 8.58
CA CYS A 236 0.25 -13.07 8.55
C CYS A 236 -0.29 -13.43 7.16
N GLY A 237 0.55 -13.45 6.12
CA GLY A 237 0.15 -13.76 4.74
C GLY A 237 -0.64 -12.65 4.05
N LEU A 238 -0.70 -11.44 4.62
CA LEU A 238 -1.54 -10.35 4.08
C LEU A 238 -1.06 -9.78 2.75
N HIS A 239 0.16 -10.13 2.31
CA HIS A 239 0.76 -9.76 1.03
C HIS A 239 0.42 -10.73 -0.11
N ARG A 240 -0.33 -11.82 0.15
CA ARG A 240 -0.68 -12.86 -0.83
C ARG A 240 -2.18 -13.02 -1.05
N LEU A 241 -2.95 -11.95 -0.88
CA LEU A 241 -4.41 -11.95 -1.07
C LEU A 241 -4.76 -11.67 -2.53
N THR A 242 -4.67 -12.69 -3.37
CA THR A 242 -4.71 -12.59 -4.85
C THR A 242 -6.11 -12.40 -5.45
N SER A 243 -7.16 -12.45 -4.65
CA SER A 243 -8.55 -12.28 -5.09
C SER A 243 -9.31 -11.36 -4.14
N PHE A 244 -10.10 -10.44 -4.69
CA PHE A 244 -11.08 -9.65 -3.94
C PHE A 244 -12.44 -10.39 -3.84
N ILE A 245 -12.62 -11.45 -4.62
CA ILE A 245 -13.80 -12.32 -4.54
C ILE A 245 -13.56 -13.34 -3.44
N PHE A 246 -14.46 -13.36 -2.46
CA PHE A 246 -14.47 -14.37 -1.44
C PHE A 246 -15.00 -15.69 -2.00
N ASN A 247 -14.07 -16.58 -2.31
CA ASN A 247 -14.38 -17.97 -2.55
C ASN A 247 -13.95 -18.71 -1.29
N SER A 248 -14.90 -19.22 -0.51
CA SER A 248 -14.59 -20.05 0.65
C SER A 248 -13.74 -21.24 0.19
N PRO A 249 -12.45 -21.29 0.56
CA PRO A 249 -11.63 -22.44 0.31
C PRO A 249 -11.65 -23.25 1.60
N VAL A 250 -12.08 -24.51 1.53
CA VAL A 250 -11.63 -25.49 2.51
C VAL A 250 -10.12 -25.64 2.30
N TYR A 251 -9.30 -24.77 2.91
CA TYR A 251 -7.86 -24.86 2.86
C TYR A 251 -7.38 -25.97 3.81
N THR A 252 -7.41 -27.20 3.33
CA THR A 252 -6.51 -28.27 3.77
C THR A 252 -5.30 -28.24 2.84
N ASN A 253 -4.32 -27.37 3.10
CA ASN A 253 -2.94 -27.53 2.60
C ASN A 253 -2.04 -26.44 3.23
N SER A 254 -1.92 -26.47 4.55
CA SER A 254 -0.77 -25.89 5.21
C SER A 254 0.39 -26.87 5.08
N ASN A 255 1.49 -26.45 4.45
CA ASN A 255 2.78 -27.11 4.62
C ASN A 255 3.01 -27.25 6.14
N PRO A 256 3.27 -28.45 6.69
CA PRO A 256 3.30 -28.69 8.14
C PRO A 256 4.37 -27.89 8.90
N SER A 257 5.24 -27.18 8.19
CA SER A 257 6.36 -26.39 8.71
C SER A 257 6.07 -24.89 8.93
N ASN A 258 4.89 -24.36 8.55
CA ASN A 258 4.57 -22.94 8.71
C ASN A 258 3.60 -22.68 9.88
N ILE A 259 3.95 -21.71 10.74
CA ILE A 259 3.07 -21.20 11.80
C ILE A 259 1.87 -20.50 11.15
N VAL A 260 0.65 -20.97 11.41
CA VAL A 260 -0.59 -20.31 10.97
C VAL A 260 -0.94 -19.22 12.00
N LEU A 261 -0.64 -17.96 11.66
CA LEU A 261 -0.91 -16.81 12.54
C LEU A 261 -2.36 -16.31 12.45
N LEU A 262 -2.95 -16.35 11.26
CA LEU A 262 -4.33 -15.96 11.02
C LEU A 262 -5.09 -17.14 10.41
N GLN A 263 -6.30 -17.38 10.92
CA GLN A 263 -7.25 -18.27 10.25
C GLN A 263 -7.64 -17.69 8.87
N PRO A 264 -8.12 -18.49 7.91
CA PRO A 264 -8.71 -17.96 6.68
C PRO A 264 -9.83 -16.94 6.98
N PRO A 265 -10.07 -15.94 6.12
CA PRO A 265 -11.18 -15.00 6.31
C PRO A 265 -12.51 -15.75 6.36
N ALA A 266 -13.41 -15.37 7.27
CA ALA A 266 -14.70 -16.03 7.46
C ALA A 266 -15.73 -15.63 6.38
N ASN A 267 -15.60 -14.43 5.81
CA ASN A 267 -16.52 -13.89 4.81
C ASN A 267 -15.84 -12.84 3.93
N GLY A 268 -16.58 -12.32 2.93
CA GLY A 268 -16.08 -11.31 2.00
C GLY A 268 -15.71 -9.99 2.65
N ILE A 269 -16.45 -9.57 3.68
CA ILE A 269 -16.15 -8.35 4.44
C ILE A 269 -14.78 -8.50 5.10
N GLU A 270 -14.53 -9.60 5.81
CA GLU A 270 -13.26 -9.84 6.48
C GLU A 270 -12.08 -9.92 5.49
N LEU A 271 -12.29 -10.53 4.31
CA LEU A 271 -11.31 -10.50 3.22
C LEU A 271 -11.01 -9.06 2.79
N GLY A 272 -12.04 -8.25 2.56
CA GLY A 272 -11.90 -6.84 2.18
C GLY A 272 -11.19 -6.01 3.24
N GLU A 273 -11.47 -6.25 4.53
CA GLU A 273 -10.76 -5.57 5.60
C GLU A 273 -9.30 -6.00 5.74
N ARG A 274 -8.96 -7.27 5.47
CA ARG A 274 -7.57 -7.77 5.44
C ARG A 274 -6.77 -7.13 4.31
N ILE A 275 -7.36 -7.07 3.10
CA ILE A 275 -6.79 -6.37 1.95
C ILE A 275 -6.56 -4.89 2.29
N SER A 276 -7.59 -4.22 2.83
CA SER A 276 -7.48 -2.81 3.21
C SER A 276 -6.40 -2.59 4.27
N THR A 277 -6.30 -3.47 5.26
CA THR A 277 -5.27 -3.41 6.31
C THR A 277 -3.86 -3.52 5.74
N PHE A 278 -3.64 -4.46 4.82
CA PHE A 278 -2.35 -4.58 4.13
C PHE A 278 -1.97 -3.29 3.41
N TRP A 279 -2.89 -2.70 2.63
CA TRP A 279 -2.61 -1.48 1.89
C TRP A 279 -2.43 -0.25 2.77
N MET A 280 -3.12 -0.16 3.91
CA MET A 280 -2.86 0.88 4.92
C MET A 280 -1.43 0.79 5.46
N ILE A 281 -0.96 -0.43 5.77
CA ILE A 281 0.41 -0.68 6.21
C ILE A 281 1.40 -0.32 5.10
N TYR A 282 1.17 -0.82 3.87
CA TYR A 282 2.05 -0.58 2.73
C TYR A 282 2.20 0.91 2.41
N MET A 283 1.10 1.65 2.37
CA MET A 283 1.13 3.09 2.13
C MET A 283 1.84 3.83 3.27
N CYS A 284 1.62 3.43 4.52
CA CYS A 284 2.32 4.01 5.67
C CYS A 284 3.85 3.78 5.58
N ASP A 285 4.29 2.60 5.16
CA ASP A 285 5.70 2.27 4.94
C ASP A 285 6.35 3.20 3.90
N LYS A 286 5.72 3.33 2.73
CA LYS A 286 6.26 4.17 1.65
C LYS A 286 6.24 5.66 2.00
N LEU A 287 5.18 6.13 2.65
CA LEU A 287 5.11 7.52 3.12
C LEU A 287 6.17 7.81 4.17
N SER A 288 6.47 6.87 5.08
CA SER A 288 7.53 7.04 6.08
C SER A 288 8.91 7.27 5.44
N SER A 289 9.21 6.53 4.37
CA SER A 289 10.47 6.65 3.64
C SER A 289 10.59 8.00 2.95
N VAL A 290 9.51 8.49 2.35
CA VAL A 290 9.48 9.80 1.69
C VAL A 290 9.59 10.96 2.68
N VAL A 291 8.85 10.90 3.79
CA VAL A 291 8.75 12.01 4.75
C VAL A 291 9.98 12.10 5.66
N ALA A 292 10.48 10.95 6.14
CA ALA A 292 11.52 10.90 7.16
C ALA A 292 12.86 10.33 6.66
N GLY A 293 12.93 9.89 5.40
CA GLY A 293 14.15 9.31 4.83
C GLY A 293 14.50 7.92 5.36
N PHE A 294 13.56 7.24 6.02
CA PHE A 294 13.78 5.90 6.56
C PHE A 294 13.76 4.83 5.47
N VAL A 295 14.38 3.68 5.77
CA VAL A 295 14.34 2.50 4.91
C VAL A 295 12.98 1.84 5.01
N CYS A 296 12.38 1.45 3.89
CA CYS A 296 11.11 0.72 3.89
C CYS A 296 11.28 -0.65 4.58
N ALA A 297 10.34 -1.02 5.44
CA ALA A 297 10.27 -2.35 6.05
C ALA A 297 9.75 -3.40 5.06
N LEU A 298 8.93 -2.99 4.10
CA LEU A 298 8.38 -3.85 3.05
C LEU A 298 9.19 -3.71 1.76
N PRO A 299 9.37 -4.81 1.01
CA PRO A 299 10.11 -4.79 -0.25
C PRO A 299 9.46 -3.87 -1.28
N SER A 300 10.26 -3.41 -2.24
CA SER A 300 9.76 -2.81 -3.48
C SER A 300 9.41 -3.91 -4.50
N GLU A 301 8.67 -3.57 -5.55
CA GLU A 301 8.21 -4.48 -6.62
C GLU A 301 9.32 -5.35 -7.28
N SER A 302 10.60 -5.08 -7.00
CA SER A 302 11.77 -5.75 -7.57
C SER A 302 12.28 -6.99 -6.82
N ASP A 303 11.81 -7.29 -5.60
CA ASP A 303 12.37 -8.38 -4.79
C ASP A 303 11.54 -9.67 -4.88
N ALA A 304 12.16 -10.75 -5.36
CA ALA A 304 11.47 -11.97 -5.82
C ALA A 304 10.95 -12.93 -4.72
N VAL A 305 11.30 -12.73 -3.45
CA VAL A 305 10.97 -13.69 -2.36
C VAL A 305 9.72 -13.28 -1.58
N ASP A 306 9.44 -11.98 -1.49
CA ASP A 306 8.32 -11.39 -0.74
C ASP A 306 7.52 -10.42 -1.63
N SER A 307 7.30 -10.77 -2.89
CA SER A 307 6.53 -9.95 -3.82
C SER A 307 5.12 -9.71 -3.31
N VAL A 308 4.64 -8.48 -3.44
CA VAL A 308 3.27 -8.12 -3.11
C VAL A 308 2.33 -8.64 -4.19
N GLU A 309 1.54 -9.67 -3.87
CA GLU A 309 0.53 -10.26 -4.75
C GLU A 309 -0.90 -9.83 -4.37
N THR A 310 -1.06 -9.16 -3.22
CA THR A 310 -2.35 -8.68 -2.76
C THR A 310 -2.98 -7.70 -3.73
N VAL A 311 -4.23 -7.96 -4.11
CA VAL A 311 -4.99 -7.10 -5.00
C VAL A 311 -5.30 -5.74 -4.36
N PHE A 312 -5.45 -4.70 -5.17
CA PHE A 312 -5.87 -3.37 -4.69
C PHE A 312 -7.23 -3.41 -3.98
N PRO A 313 -7.44 -2.57 -2.96
CA PRO A 313 -8.68 -2.56 -2.20
C PRO A 313 -9.83 -2.00 -3.04
N ARG A 314 -11.01 -2.63 -2.93
CA ARG A 314 -12.30 -2.15 -3.44
C ARG A 314 -13.07 -1.38 -2.35
N MET A 315 -14.16 -0.72 -2.73
CA MET A 315 -15.07 -0.14 -1.74
C MET A 315 -15.69 -1.24 -0.88
N MET A 316 -15.95 -0.96 0.40
CA MET A 316 -16.39 -2.01 1.33
C MET A 316 -17.72 -2.65 0.90
N ASP A 317 -18.63 -1.83 0.36
CA ASP A 317 -19.93 -2.24 -0.19
C ASP A 317 -19.80 -3.30 -1.29
N GLU A 318 -18.69 -3.30 -2.06
CA GLU A 318 -18.45 -4.30 -3.11
C GLU A 318 -18.20 -5.69 -2.50
N TYR A 319 -17.57 -5.76 -1.34
CA TYR A 319 -17.34 -7.04 -0.63
C TYR A 319 -18.62 -7.57 0.01
N GLU A 320 -19.52 -6.69 0.46
CA GLU A 320 -20.86 -7.05 0.89
C GLU A 320 -21.67 -7.64 -0.27
N LEU A 321 -21.72 -6.95 -1.41
CA LEU A 321 -22.46 -7.38 -2.60
C LEU A 321 -21.95 -8.72 -3.13
N VAL A 322 -20.63 -8.90 -3.19
CA VAL A 322 -20.02 -10.17 -3.63
C VAL A 322 -20.30 -11.29 -2.63
N SER A 323 -20.35 -11.00 -1.33
CA SER A 323 -20.75 -12.00 -0.31
C SER A 323 -22.22 -12.43 -0.43
N LEU A 324 -23.07 -11.58 -1.00
CA LEU A 324 -24.49 -11.82 -1.21
C LEU A 324 -24.81 -12.52 -2.54
N LEU A 325 -23.84 -12.69 -3.45
CA LEU A 325 -24.02 -13.43 -4.70
C LEU A 325 -23.62 -14.90 -4.48
N PRO A 326 -24.57 -15.84 -4.27
CA PRO A 326 -24.23 -17.24 -4.23
C PRO A 326 -23.98 -17.70 -5.67
N ARG A 327 -22.76 -18.15 -5.97
CA ARG A 327 -22.46 -19.09 -7.06
C ARG A 327 -23.07 -18.78 -8.46
N ILE A 328 -22.81 -17.63 -9.07
CA ILE A 328 -23.15 -17.42 -10.50
C ILE A 328 -21.92 -17.34 -11.43
N ALA A 329 -20.69 -17.39 -10.91
CA ALA A 329 -19.48 -17.42 -11.75
C ALA A 329 -18.86 -18.83 -11.87
N LEU A 330 -19.66 -19.80 -12.31
CA LEU A 330 -19.17 -20.92 -13.12
C LEU A 330 -20.07 -20.93 -14.36
N ILE A 331 -19.46 -20.95 -15.55
CA ILE A 331 -20.06 -20.77 -16.87
C ILE A 331 -20.06 -19.31 -17.35
N VAL A 332 -18.89 -18.82 -17.75
CA VAL A 332 -18.79 -18.15 -19.05
C VAL A 332 -17.59 -18.77 -19.77
N HIS A 333 -17.88 -19.24 -20.99
CA HIS A 333 -17.05 -20.02 -21.91
C HIS A 333 -15.70 -19.42 -22.27
#